data_AF-A0A6N2LSW0-F1
#
_entry.id   AF-A0A6N2LSW0-F1
#
_cell.length_a   1.000
_cell.length_b   1.000
_cell.length_c   1.000
_cell.angle_alpha   90.00
_cell.angle_beta   90.00
_cell.angle_gamma   90.00
#
_symmetry.space_group_name_H-M   'P 1'
#
loop_
_entity.id
_entity.type
_entity.pdbx_description
1 polymer ?
#
loop_
_entity_poly.entity_id
_entity_poly.type
_entity_poly.pdbx_seq_one_letter_code
_entity_poly.pdbx_strand_id
1 'polypeptide(L)'
;MELINEERTNELLQSQTHVWNHIFNFINSMTLKCAVQLGIPDAIHKHGKPMTLSELVSSLPIHPSKTQYVHRIMRILVHSGFFSQQNLNGGPNQEAYFLSQSGRLLLRDNPLSMRPLLLML
;
A
#
# COMPACT_ATOMS: atom_id res chain seq x y z
N MET A 1 -39.06 18.18 9.13
CA MET A 1 -38.64 18.50 7.74
C MET A 1 -37.12 18.49 7.62
N GLU A 2 -36.37 19.03 8.59
CA GLU A 2 -34.89 18.96 8.61
C GLU A 2 -34.31 17.54 8.70
N LEU A 3 -34.85 16.68 9.58
CA LEU A 3 -34.36 15.28 9.73
C LEU A 3 -34.49 14.45 8.43
N ILE A 4 -35.57 14.66 7.66
CA ILE A 4 -35.78 14.01 6.36
C ILE A 4 -34.79 14.51 5.31
N ASN A 5 -34.36 15.77 5.43
CA ASN A 5 -33.38 16.36 4.53
C ASN A 5 -31.95 15.88 4.87
N GLU A 6 -31.64 15.71 6.15
CA GLU A 6 -30.37 15.15 6.63
C GLU A 6 -30.21 13.68 6.25
N GLU A 7 -31.24 12.86 6.43
CA GLU A 7 -31.27 11.44 6.03
C GLU A 7 -31.03 11.28 4.53
N ARG A 8 -31.74 12.05 3.70
CA ARG A 8 -31.54 12.08 2.24
C ARG A 8 -30.12 12.53 1.85
N THR A 9 -29.54 13.47 2.58
CA THR A 9 -28.17 13.95 2.33
C THR A 9 -27.16 12.85 2.66
N ASN A 10 -27.37 12.11 3.74
CA ASN A 10 -26.53 10.97 4.13
C ASN A 10 -26.62 9.84 3.11
N GLU A 11 -27.83 9.49 2.64
CA GLU A 11 -28.04 8.48 1.58
C GLU A 11 -27.32 8.86 0.28
N LEU A 12 -27.39 10.13 -0.13
CA LEU A 12 -26.70 10.63 -1.31
C LEU A 12 -25.17 10.55 -1.14
N LEU A 13 -24.64 10.93 0.02
CA LEU A 13 -23.21 10.84 0.33
C LEU A 13 -22.71 9.40 0.32
N GLN A 14 -23.48 8.47 0.89
CA GLN A 14 -23.17 7.03 0.84
C GLN A 14 -23.19 6.50 -0.60
N SER A 15 -24.18 6.91 -1.39
CA SER A 15 -24.29 6.52 -2.81
C SER A 15 -23.11 7.05 -3.64
N GLN A 16 -22.70 8.31 -3.43
CA GLN A 16 -21.52 8.88 -4.07
C GLN A 16 -20.23 8.14 -3.65
N THR A 17 -20.08 7.87 -2.34
CA THR A 17 -18.95 7.10 -1.82
C THR A 17 -18.86 5.73 -2.45
N HIS A 18 -19.99 5.03 -2.57
CA HIS A 18 -20.06 3.72 -3.21
C HIS A 18 -19.60 3.76 -4.67
N VAL A 19 -20.12 4.71 -5.46
CA VAL A 19 -19.73 4.89 -6.86
C VAL A 19 -18.25 5.27 -6.99
N TRP A 20 -17.75 6.19 -6.16
CA TRP A 20 -16.34 6.58 -6.16
C TRP A 20 -15.41 5.43 -5.81
N ASN A 21 -15.76 4.62 -4.81
CA ASN A 21 -14.96 3.45 -4.44
C ASN A 21 -14.83 2.49 -5.63
N HIS A 22 -15.90 2.25 -6.37
CA HIS A 22 -15.85 1.42 -7.57
C HIS A 22 -15.04 2.04 -8.72
N ILE A 23 -15.22 3.34 -9.00
CA ILE A 23 -14.47 4.07 -10.03
C ILE A 23 -12.97 4.03 -9.74
N PHE A 24 -12.56 4.21 -8.50
CA PHE A 24 -11.16 4.35 -8.11
C PHE A 24 -10.51 3.05 -7.59
N ASN A 25 -11.25 1.94 -7.49
CA ASN A 25 -10.70 0.69 -6.95
C ASN A 25 -9.47 0.18 -7.72
N PHE A 26 -9.37 0.48 -9.02
CA PHE A 26 -8.21 0.10 -9.85
C PHE A 26 -6.89 0.68 -9.31
N ILE A 27 -6.93 1.80 -8.58
CA ILE A 27 -5.74 2.41 -7.97
C ILE A 27 -5.07 1.44 -7.01
N ASN A 28 -5.84 0.65 -6.25
CA ASN A 28 -5.31 -0.35 -5.33
C ASN A 28 -4.53 -1.43 -6.10
N SER A 29 -5.12 -1.97 -7.16
CA SER A 29 -4.47 -2.97 -8.03
C SER A 29 -3.21 -2.43 -8.70
N MET A 30 -3.25 -1.20 -9.24
CA MET A 30 -2.11 -0.58 -9.91
C MET A 30 -0.99 -0.21 -8.92
N THR A 31 -1.34 0.24 -7.72
CA THR A 31 -0.37 0.51 -6.65
C THR A 31 0.35 -0.78 -6.23
N LEU A 32 -0.40 -1.88 -6.08
CA LEU A 32 0.15 -3.19 -5.75
C LEU A 32 1.09 -3.69 -6.87
N LYS A 33 0.66 -3.58 -8.13
CA LYS A 33 1.48 -3.92 -9.30
C LYS A 33 2.77 -3.10 -9.32
N CYS A 34 2.68 -1.79 -9.11
CA CYS A 34 3.83 -0.89 -9.06
C CYS A 34 4.84 -1.29 -7.98
N ALA A 35 4.38 -1.59 -6.77
CA ALA A 35 5.27 -2.01 -5.68
C ALA A 35 6.01 -3.32 -6.00
N VAL A 36 5.32 -4.28 -6.62
CA VAL A 36 5.94 -5.54 -7.07
C VAL A 36 6.94 -5.32 -8.20
N GLN A 37 6.64 -4.44 -9.16
CA GLN A 37 7.56 -4.09 -10.25
C GLN A 37 8.80 -3.34 -9.73
N LEU A 38 8.65 -2.49 -8.73
CA LEU A 38 9.76 -1.81 -8.04
C LEU A 38 10.59 -2.75 -7.17
N GLY A 39 10.09 -3.96 -6.86
CA GLY A 39 10.78 -4.92 -6.00
C GLY A 39 10.65 -4.61 -4.51
N ILE A 40 9.66 -3.82 -4.09
CA ILE A 40 9.44 -3.45 -2.68
C ILE A 40 9.26 -4.68 -1.77
N PRO A 41 8.42 -5.69 -2.11
CA PRO A 41 8.27 -6.86 -1.25
C PRO A 41 9.59 -7.62 -1.06
N ASP A 42 10.32 -7.84 -2.16
CA ASP A 42 11.58 -8.57 -2.14
C ASP A 42 12.66 -7.80 -1.36
N ALA A 43 12.72 -6.47 -1.48
CA ALA A 43 13.65 -5.61 -0.74
C ALA A 43 13.43 -5.69 0.78
N ILE A 44 12.17 -5.54 1.22
CA ILE A 44 11.81 -5.65 2.65
C ILE A 44 12.10 -7.06 3.16
N HIS A 45 11.77 -8.10 2.39
CA HIS A 45 12.04 -9.48 2.79
C HIS A 45 13.53 -9.77 2.96
N LYS A 46 14.36 -9.36 1.98
CA LYS A 46 15.81 -9.56 2.00
C LYS A 46 16.50 -8.84 3.18
N HIS A 47 15.93 -7.74 3.65
CA HIS A 47 16.46 -7.00 4.78
C HIS A 47 16.24 -7.72 6.13
N GLY A 48 15.26 -8.62 6.23
CA GLY A 48 15.08 -9.54 7.36
C GLY A 48 14.54 -8.92 8.65
N LYS A 49 14.36 -7.60 8.72
CA LYS A 49 13.80 -6.86 9.86
C LYS A 49 12.89 -5.72 9.35
N PRO A 50 12.09 -5.06 10.22
CA PRO A 50 11.36 -3.87 9.82
C PRO A 50 12.29 -2.83 9.18
N MET A 51 11.93 -2.35 7.99
CA MET A 51 12.74 -1.48 7.15
C MET A 51 12.16 -0.07 7.15
N THR A 52 12.96 0.93 7.51
CA THR A 52 12.52 2.34 7.48
C THR A 52 12.26 2.82 6.05
N LEU A 53 11.48 3.90 5.90
CA LEU A 53 11.27 4.52 4.58
C LEU A 53 12.59 4.89 3.87
N SER A 54 13.55 5.42 4.62
CA SER A 54 14.86 5.84 4.07
C SER A 54 15.68 4.65 3.56
N GLU A 55 15.74 3.57 4.34
CA GLU A 55 16.39 2.32 3.93
C GLU A 55 15.70 1.72 2.71
N LEU A 56 14.36 1.72 2.69
CA LEU A 56 13.58 1.22 1.56
C LEU A 56 13.90 1.99 0.29
N VAL A 57 13.78 3.32 0.31
CA VAL A 57 14.06 4.18 -0.84
C VAL A 57 15.50 3.98 -1.36
N SER A 58 16.46 3.84 -0.45
CA SER A 58 17.87 3.61 -0.79
C SER A 58 18.12 2.24 -1.43
N SER A 59 17.24 1.26 -1.16
CA SER A 59 17.32 -0.10 -1.73
C SER A 59 16.67 -0.23 -3.11
N LEU A 60 15.84 0.74 -3.51
CA LEU A 60 15.07 0.71 -4.75
C LEU A 60 15.84 1.40 -5.89
N PRO A 61 15.72 0.91 -7.14
CA PRO A 61 16.35 1.53 -8.31
C PRO A 61 15.57 2.77 -8.78
N ILE A 62 15.44 3.80 -7.93
CA ILE A 62 14.65 5.01 -8.19
C ILE A 62 15.47 6.29 -7.99
N HIS A 63 15.08 7.34 -8.70
CA HIS A 63 15.70 8.65 -8.53
C HIS A 63 15.25 9.31 -7.20
N PRO A 64 16.13 10.01 -6.46
CA PRO A 64 15.79 10.64 -5.17
C PRO A 64 14.59 11.59 -5.19
N SER A 65 14.28 12.19 -6.34
CA SER A 65 13.08 13.04 -6.50
C SER A 65 11.75 12.28 -6.38
N LYS A 66 11.78 10.93 -6.36
CA LYS A 66 10.60 10.07 -6.28
C LYS A 66 10.31 9.51 -4.89
N THR A 67 11.14 9.82 -3.90
CA THR A 67 11.01 9.36 -2.50
C THR A 67 9.60 9.55 -1.93
N GLN A 68 9.00 10.72 -2.15
CA GLN A 68 7.65 11.03 -1.69
C GLN A 68 6.56 10.08 -2.23
N TYR A 69 6.76 9.52 -3.44
CA TYR A 69 5.81 8.60 -4.03
C TYR A 69 5.91 7.21 -3.39
N VAL A 70 7.10 6.77 -3.00
CA VAL A 70 7.28 5.51 -2.25
C VAL A 70 6.52 5.58 -0.93
N HIS A 71 6.62 6.69 -0.21
CA HIS A 71 5.86 6.88 1.03
C HIS A 71 4.34 6.76 0.80
N ARG A 72 3.82 7.40 -0.26
CA ARG A 72 2.38 7.31 -0.60
C ARG A 72 1.97 5.89 -0.97
N ILE A 73 2.77 5.18 -1.77
CA ILE A 73 2.56 3.77 -2.12
C ILE A 73 2.51 2.92 -0.85
N MET A 74 3.48 3.06 0.05
CA MET A 74 3.54 2.30 1.30
C MET A 74 2.32 2.54 2.18
N ARG A 75 1.85 3.79 2.32
CA ARG A 75 0.62 4.09 3.06
C ARG A 75 -0.61 3.35 2.52
N ILE A 76 -0.78 3.33 1.20
CA ILE A 76 -1.89 2.61 0.56
C ILE A 76 -1.78 1.10 0.81
N LEU A 77 -0.58 0.55 0.69
CA LEU A 77 -0.36 -0.90 0.82
C LEU A 77 -0.40 -1.39 2.27
N VAL A 78 -0.04 -0.55 3.23
CA VAL A 78 -0.26 -0.80 4.67
C VAL A 78 -1.76 -0.79 4.96
N HIS A 79 -2.49 0.22 4.49
CA HIS A 79 -3.94 0.28 4.66
C HIS A 79 -4.66 -0.92 3.99
N SER A 80 -4.15 -1.37 2.85
CA SER A 80 -4.66 -2.55 2.12
C SER A 80 -4.22 -3.89 2.73
N GLY A 81 -3.41 -3.88 3.80
CA GLY A 81 -3.02 -5.08 4.54
C GLY A 81 -1.92 -5.94 3.90
N PHE A 82 -1.19 -5.45 2.90
CA PHE A 82 -0.02 -6.16 2.33
C PHE A 82 1.25 -5.94 3.16
N PHE A 83 1.32 -4.80 3.83
CA PHE A 83 2.41 -4.45 4.72
C PHE A 83 1.86 -4.03 6.07
N SER A 84 2.73 -4.05 7.07
CA SER A 84 2.44 -3.53 8.39
C SER A 84 3.50 -2.50 8.75
N GLN A 85 3.09 -1.54 9.56
CA GLN A 85 3.91 -0.43 9.99
C GLN A 85 4.13 -0.53 11.50
N GLN A 86 5.39 -0.34 11.92
CA GLN A 86 5.77 -0.24 13.32
C GLN A 86 6.42 1.12 13.56
N ASN A 87 6.01 1.81 14.63
CA ASN A 87 6.70 3.01 15.08
C ASN A 87 7.94 2.59 15.86
N LEU A 88 9.12 3.02 15.41
CA LEU A 88 10.32 2.93 16.20
C LEU A 88 10.25 4.04 17.28
N ASN A 89 10.78 3.77 18.48
CA ASN A 89 10.65 4.61 19.68
C ASN A 89 11.33 6.01 19.60
N GLY A 90 11.50 6.60 18.42
CA GLY A 90 12.29 7.82 18.17
C GLY A 90 11.58 8.94 17.39
N GLY A 91 10.24 8.99 17.39
CA GLY A 91 9.47 10.16 16.95
C GLY A 91 8.67 10.00 15.64
N PRO A 92 7.96 11.07 15.20
CA PRO A 92 6.89 11.02 14.18
C PRO A 92 7.32 10.72 12.74
N ASN A 93 8.55 10.24 12.50
CA ASN A 93 9.07 9.93 11.17
C ASN A 93 9.95 8.66 11.14
N GLN A 94 9.87 7.82 12.17
CA GLN A 94 10.59 6.55 12.24
C GLN A 94 9.63 5.37 12.06
N GLU A 95 8.86 5.41 10.97
CA GLU A 95 8.02 4.30 10.56
C GLU A 95 8.89 3.23 9.89
N ALA A 96 8.77 2.00 10.37
CA ALA A 96 9.41 0.84 9.77
C ALA A 96 8.36 -0.13 9.23
N TYR A 97 8.59 -0.64 8.02
CA TYR A 97 7.68 -1.50 7.29
C TYR A 97 8.14 -2.95 7.32
N PHE A 98 7.20 -3.86 7.42
CA PHE A 98 7.43 -5.30 7.25
C PHE A 98 6.28 -5.94 6.50
N LEU A 99 6.51 -7.12 5.93
CA LEU A 99 5.50 -7.85 5.16
C LEU A 99 4.45 -8.46 6.09
N SER A 100 3.18 -8.29 5.73
CA SER A 100 2.09 -9.09 6.29
C SER A 100 2.10 -10.50 5.68
N GLN A 101 1.20 -11.37 6.16
CA GLN A 101 1.03 -12.69 5.55
C GLN A 101 0.58 -12.60 4.08
N SER A 102 -0.30 -11.65 3.75
CA SER A 102 -0.71 -11.40 2.36
C SER A 102 0.44 -10.85 1.52
N GLY A 103 1.26 -9.96 2.07
CA GLY A 103 2.44 -9.42 1.38
C GLY A 103 3.45 -10.50 1.00
N ARG A 104 3.59 -11.56 1.79
CA ARG A 104 4.49 -12.68 1.49
C ARG A 104 4.11 -13.42 0.21
N LEU A 105 2.84 -13.39 -0.21
CA LEU A 105 2.40 -13.98 -1.49
C LEU A 105 2.83 -13.14 -2.71
N LEU A 106 3.48 -11.99 -2.51
CA LEU A 106 4.02 -11.15 -3.59
C LEU A 106 5.51 -11.42 -3.86
N LEU A 107 6.16 -12.21 -3.00
CA LEU A 107 7.58 -12.53 -3.11
C LEU A 107 7.87 -13.38 -4.34
N ARG A 108 9.04 -13.17 -4.96
CA ARG A 108 9.46 -13.95 -6.13
C ARG A 108 9.62 -15.44 -5.81
N ASP A 109 10.19 -15.74 -4.65
CA ASP A 109 10.62 -17.10 -4.30
C ASP A 109 9.57 -17.85 -3.44
N ASN A 110 8.36 -17.30 -3.31
CA ASN A 110 7.26 -17.98 -2.63
C ASN A 110 6.59 -18.99 -3.57
N PRO A 111 6.48 -20.29 -3.20
CA PRO A 111 5.84 -21.29 -4.05
C PRO A 111 4.34 -21.01 -4.33
N LEU A 112 3.69 -20.23 -3.48
CA LEU A 112 2.30 -19.77 -3.64
C LEU A 112 2.23 -18.31 -4.12
N SER A 113 3.26 -17.84 -4.82
CA SER A 113 3.33 -16.44 -5.26
C SER A 113 2.18 -16.11 -6.23
N MET A 114 1.44 -15.05 -5.90
CA MET A 114 0.39 -14.46 -6.74
C MET A 114 0.94 -13.38 -7.68
N ARG A 115 2.26 -13.13 -7.63
CA ARG A 115 2.95 -12.16 -8.48
C ARG A 115 2.70 -12.37 -9.98
N PRO A 116 2.72 -13.60 -10.55
CA PRO A 116 2.44 -13.78 -11.97
C PRO A 116 1.05 -13.28 -12.37
N LEU A 117 0.03 -13.56 -11.55
CA LEU A 117 -1.33 -13.10 -11.78
C LEU A 117 -1.44 -11.58 -11.73
N LEU A 118 -0.84 -10.96 -10.71
CA LEU A 118 -0.83 -9.51 -10.55
C LEU A 118 -0.15 -8.78 -11.72
N LEU A 119 0.91 -9.35 -12.28
CA LEU A 119 1.66 -8.72 -13.37
C LEU A 119 0.94 -8.79 -14.73
N MET A 120 -0.07 -9.67 -14.86
CA MET A 120 -0.91 -9.76 -16.06
C MET A 120 -2.02 -8.69 -16.11
N LEU A 121 -2.36 -8.05 -14.98
CA LEU A 121 -3.30 -6.91 -14.91
C LEU A 121 -2.71 -5.68 -15.58
#